data_AF-A0A3N4JYX2-F1
#
_entry.id   AF-A0A3N4JYX2-F1
#
_cell.length_a   1.000
_cell.length_b   1.000
_cell.length_c   1.000
_cell.angle_alpha   90.00
_cell.angle_beta   90.00
_cell.angle_gamma   90.00
#
_symmetry.space_group_name_H-M   'P 1'
#
loop_
_entity.id
_entity.type
_entity.pdbx_description
1 polymer ?
#
loop_
_entity_poly.entity_id
_entity_poly.type
_entity_poly.pdbx_seq_one_letter_code
_entity_poly.pdbx_strand_id
1 'polypeptide(L)'
;LHNPCKPITLLFARDTHRAGNIGTGVGPLFFNNLTHLLPFRVSLQGVNNYPASVCGYLEEILETGAQYMADLVLFDKMKCPDSKIVLPGYIQGAQVVHKAIDRLMGGDYARIAAVVLFRDPKFGKVLPGALGVDLFTVCHRGG
;
A
#
# COMPACT_ATOMS: atom_id res chain seq x y z
N LEU A 1 -3.56 -17.24 -6.24
CA LEU A 1 -2.58 -16.33 -6.87
C LEU A 1 -1.18 -16.77 -6.44
N HIS A 2 -0.32 -17.14 -7.39
CA HIS A 2 1.06 -17.57 -7.11
C HIS A 2 2.00 -16.78 -8.04
N ASN A 3 2.39 -15.56 -7.62
CA ASN A 3 3.47 -14.84 -8.29
C ASN A 3 4.81 -15.34 -7.71
N PRO A 4 5.82 -15.65 -8.54
CA PRO A 4 7.15 -15.94 -8.04
C PRO A 4 7.71 -14.72 -7.30
N CYS A 5 8.52 -14.93 -6.26
CA CYS A 5 9.13 -13.85 -5.52
C CYS A 5 9.93 -12.94 -6.47
N LYS A 6 9.74 -11.63 -6.29
CA LYS A 6 10.43 -10.60 -7.03
C LYS A 6 11.23 -9.74 -6.06
N PRO A 7 12.28 -9.04 -6.51
CA PRO A 7 13.03 -8.11 -5.67
C PRO A 7 12.17 -7.03 -5.00
N ILE A 8 11.06 -6.64 -5.63
CA ILE A 8 10.13 -5.63 -5.12
C ILE A 8 8.71 -6.20 -5.10
N THR A 9 8.02 -6.06 -3.98
CA THR A 9 6.59 -6.35 -3.84
C THR A 9 5.82 -5.04 -3.59
N LEU A 10 4.89 -4.71 -4.49
CA LEU A 10 3.93 -3.62 -4.28
C LEU A 10 2.67 -4.16 -3.62
N LEU A 11 2.30 -3.62 -2.46
CA LEU A 11 1.02 -3.90 -1.80
C LEU A 11 0.12 -2.65 -1.92
N PHE A 12 -0.78 -2.65 -2.90
CA PHE A 12 -1.50 -1.44 -3.31
C PHE A 12 -2.90 -1.33 -2.70
N ALA A 13 -3.18 -0.23 -1.99
CA ALA A 13 -4.53 0.14 -1.57
C ALA A 13 -5.15 1.17 -2.53
N ARG A 14 -6.15 0.73 -3.30
CA ARG A 14 -6.94 1.55 -4.23
C ARG A 14 -7.84 2.63 -3.61
N ASP A 15 -8.45 3.41 -4.50
CA ASP A 15 -9.45 4.43 -4.17
C ASP A 15 -10.87 3.86 -4.19
N THR A 16 -11.76 4.64 -3.61
CA THR A 16 -13.19 4.44 -3.53
C THR A 16 -13.83 4.19 -4.92
N HIS A 17 -14.73 3.21 -4.99
CA HIS A 17 -15.53 2.76 -6.13
C HIS A 17 -14.73 2.24 -7.33
N ARG A 18 -13.43 1.95 -7.14
CA ARG A 18 -12.62 1.39 -8.22
C ARG A 18 -12.74 -0.13 -8.27
N ALA A 19 -13.06 -0.65 -9.45
CA ALA A 19 -13.12 -2.09 -9.72
C ALA A 19 -11.73 -2.75 -9.65
N GLY A 20 -11.71 -4.06 -9.40
CA GLY A 20 -10.47 -4.81 -9.20
C GLY A 20 -9.78 -4.50 -7.86
N ASN A 21 -8.62 -5.08 -7.62
CA ASN A 21 -7.90 -4.96 -6.34
C ASN A 21 -6.89 -3.79 -6.32
N ILE A 22 -6.54 -3.23 -7.48
CA ILE A 22 -5.66 -2.05 -7.62
C ILE A 22 -6.36 -0.83 -8.22
N GLY A 23 -7.64 -0.96 -8.56
CA GLY A 23 -8.41 0.07 -9.25
C GLY A 23 -8.09 0.22 -10.74
N THR A 24 -8.67 1.23 -11.39
CA THR A 24 -8.56 1.48 -12.84
C THR A 24 -7.83 2.78 -13.19
N GLY A 25 -7.22 3.45 -12.21
CA GLY A 25 -6.53 4.74 -12.38
C GLY A 25 -5.09 4.70 -11.89
N VAL A 26 -4.83 5.33 -10.74
CA VAL A 26 -3.48 5.49 -10.17
C VAL A 26 -2.75 4.15 -10.01
N GLY A 27 -3.42 3.10 -9.54
CA GLY A 27 -2.79 1.79 -9.32
C GLY A 27 -2.15 1.18 -10.57
N PRO A 28 -2.93 0.93 -11.65
CA PRO A 28 -2.36 0.45 -12.92
C PRO A 28 -1.30 1.39 -13.50
N LEU A 29 -1.51 2.70 -13.47
CA LEU A 29 -0.53 3.68 -13.98
C LEU A 29 0.79 3.61 -13.21
N PHE A 30 0.73 3.55 -11.89
CA PHE A 30 1.91 3.44 -11.04
C PHE A 30 2.67 2.13 -11.29
N PHE A 31 1.96 1.00 -11.31
CA PHE A 31 2.57 -0.30 -11.56
C PHE A 31 3.20 -0.40 -12.96
N ASN A 32 2.52 0.08 -14.00
CA ASN A 32 3.02 0.02 -15.37
C ASN A 32 4.29 0.87 -15.54
N ASN A 33 4.30 2.09 -14.98
CA ASN A 33 5.50 2.93 -15.04
C ASN A 33 6.66 2.31 -14.25
N LEU A 34 6.40 1.75 -13.06
CA LEU A 34 7.45 1.13 -12.26
C LEU A 34 8.02 -0.13 -12.94
N THR A 35 7.18 -0.97 -13.53
CA THR A 35 7.62 -2.16 -14.27
C THR A 35 8.34 -1.82 -15.57
N HIS A 36 8.04 -0.69 -16.20
CA HIS A 36 8.81 -0.19 -17.34
C HIS A 36 10.23 0.24 -16.93
N LEU A 37 10.38 0.90 -15.78
CA LEU A 37 11.69 1.29 -15.24
C LEU A 37 12.47 0.09 -14.67
N LEU A 38 11.77 -0.89 -14.11
CA LEU A 38 12.33 -2.05 -13.42
C LEU A 38 11.77 -3.36 -14.00
N PRO A 39 12.10 -3.69 -15.25
CA PRO A 39 11.53 -4.83 -15.94
C PRO A 39 11.79 -6.13 -15.18
N PHE A 40 10.74 -6.93 -15.02
CA PHE A 40 10.73 -8.23 -14.34
C PHE A 40 11.08 -8.23 -12.84
N ARG A 41 11.25 -7.06 -12.20
CA ARG A 41 11.67 -6.95 -10.80
C ARG A 41 10.53 -6.67 -9.81
N VAL A 42 9.33 -6.39 -10.29
CA VAL A 42 8.22 -5.93 -9.47
C VAL A 42 7.08 -6.94 -9.51
N SER A 43 6.61 -7.35 -8.33
CA SER A 43 5.33 -8.04 -8.16
C SER A 43 4.29 -7.07 -7.60
N LEU A 44 3.01 -7.34 -7.85
CA LEU A 44 1.90 -6.51 -7.37
C LEU A 44 0.84 -7.38 -6.73
N GLN A 45 0.36 -6.94 -5.57
CA GLN A 45 -0.81 -7.46 -4.89
C GLN A 45 -1.68 -6.30 -4.42
N GLY A 46 -2.95 -6.29 -4.83
CA GLY A 46 -3.92 -5.33 -4.31
C GLY A 46 -4.46 -5.73 -2.95
N VAL A 47 -4.76 -4.73 -2.11
CA VAL A 47 -5.47 -4.92 -0.84
C VAL A 47 -6.94 -5.19 -1.13
N ASN A 48 -7.42 -6.33 -0.63
CA ASN A 48 -8.81 -6.76 -0.75
C ASN A 48 -9.56 -6.49 0.57
N ASN A 49 -10.84 -6.87 0.61
CA ASN A 49 -11.67 -6.85 1.81
C ASN A 49 -11.91 -5.46 2.43
N TYR A 50 -11.70 -4.40 1.66
CA TYR A 50 -12.40 -3.14 1.88
C TYR A 50 -13.13 -2.77 0.58
N PRO A 51 -14.46 -2.58 0.63
CA PRO A 51 -15.29 -2.30 -0.56
C PRO A 51 -14.88 -1.00 -1.26
N ALA A 52 -14.06 -0.18 -0.58
CA ALA A 52 -13.68 1.14 -1.02
C ALA A 52 -14.94 1.90 -1.45
N SER A 53 -15.91 2.11 -0.57
CA SER A 53 -17.16 2.85 -0.89
C SER A 53 -17.17 4.20 -0.18
N VAL A 54 -18.08 5.13 -0.53
CA VAL A 54 -18.25 6.38 0.25
C VAL A 54 -18.51 6.06 1.73
N CYS A 55 -19.32 5.03 2.01
CA CYS A 55 -19.49 4.49 3.37
C CYS A 55 -18.21 3.87 3.94
N GLY A 56 -17.21 3.56 3.13
CA GLY A 56 -15.92 3.00 3.54
C GLY A 56 -14.99 3.98 4.25
N TYR A 57 -15.37 5.24 4.43
CA TYR A 57 -14.72 6.13 5.41
C TYR A 57 -15.15 5.80 6.85
N LEU A 58 -16.16 4.95 7.04
CA LEU A 58 -16.47 4.36 8.34
C LEU A 58 -15.24 3.58 8.83
N GLU A 59 -14.84 3.83 10.07
CA GLU A 59 -13.59 3.31 10.64
C GLU A 59 -13.45 1.80 10.47
N GLU A 60 -14.53 1.05 10.68
CA GLU A 60 -14.56 -0.41 10.59
C GLU A 60 -14.11 -0.94 9.22
N ILE A 61 -14.51 -0.29 8.12
CA ILE A 61 -14.12 -0.69 6.76
C ILE A 61 -12.64 -0.36 6.49
N LEU A 62 -12.13 0.73 7.05
CA LEU A 62 -10.70 1.04 6.97
C LEU A 62 -9.88 0.03 7.78
N GLU A 63 -10.41 -0.45 8.91
CA GLU A 63 -9.73 -1.46 9.72
C GLU A 63 -9.61 -2.82 9.03
N THR A 64 -10.63 -3.28 8.30
CA THR A 64 -10.52 -4.56 7.57
C THR A 64 -9.48 -4.48 6.44
N GLY A 65 -9.43 -3.37 5.71
CA GLY A 65 -8.39 -3.14 4.70
C GLY A 65 -7.00 -3.03 5.33
N ALA A 66 -6.89 -2.35 6.46
CA ALA A 66 -5.64 -2.19 7.20
C ALA A 66 -5.10 -3.52 7.72
N GLN A 67 -5.98 -4.34 8.30
CA GLN A 67 -5.64 -5.68 8.74
C GLN A 67 -5.17 -6.53 7.56
N TYR A 68 -5.92 -6.53 6.45
CA TYR A 68 -5.53 -7.30 5.25
C TYR A 68 -4.17 -6.87 4.70
N MET A 69 -3.88 -5.56 4.67
CA MET A 69 -2.58 -5.08 4.24
C MET A 69 -1.45 -5.49 5.20
N ALA A 70 -1.68 -5.44 6.52
CA ALA A 70 -0.72 -5.91 7.51
C ALA A 70 -0.45 -7.42 7.33
N ASP A 71 -1.50 -8.22 7.12
CA ASP A 71 -1.38 -9.66 6.86
C ASP A 71 -0.58 -9.93 5.57
N LEU A 72 -0.75 -9.11 4.53
CA LEU A 72 0.06 -9.20 3.31
C LEU A 72 1.54 -8.89 3.56
N VAL A 73 1.86 -7.92 4.41
CA VAL A 73 3.26 -7.62 4.80
C VAL A 73 3.89 -8.81 5.51
N LEU A 74 3.19 -9.39 6.48
CA LEU A 74 3.65 -10.58 7.21
C LEU A 74 3.81 -11.77 6.26
N PHE A 75 2.86 -11.97 5.35
CA PHE A 75 2.90 -13.03 4.36
C PHE A 75 4.09 -12.89 3.40
N ASP A 76 4.33 -11.70 2.86
CA ASP A 76 5.47 -11.44 1.95
C ASP A 76 6.80 -11.61 2.68
N LYS A 77 6.91 -11.13 3.92
CA LYS A 77 8.10 -11.34 4.77
C LYS A 77 8.44 -12.82 4.97
N MET A 78 7.43 -13.68 5.13
CA MET A 78 7.64 -15.13 5.27
C MET A 78 7.93 -15.82 3.93
N LYS A 79 7.18 -15.47 2.88
CA LYS A 79 7.23 -16.16 1.60
C LYS A 79 8.38 -15.71 0.71
N CYS A 80 8.69 -14.42 0.74
CA CYS A 80 9.67 -13.75 -0.10
C CYS A 80 10.61 -12.91 0.78
N PRO A 81 11.43 -13.54 1.64
CA PRO A 81 12.21 -12.83 2.65
C PRO A 81 13.18 -11.81 2.05
N ASP A 82 13.64 -11.99 0.82
CA ASP A 82 14.55 -11.05 0.14
C ASP A 82 13.83 -9.90 -0.59
N SER A 83 12.50 -9.95 -0.69
CA SER A 83 11.72 -8.89 -1.31
C SER A 83 11.72 -7.62 -0.46
N LYS A 84 11.71 -6.47 -1.14
CA LYS A 84 11.47 -5.17 -0.54
C LYS A 84 10.03 -4.75 -0.79
N ILE A 85 9.32 -4.46 0.29
CA ILE A 85 7.90 -4.11 0.25
C ILE A 85 7.75 -2.61 0.06
N VAL A 86 6.90 -2.20 -0.86
CA VAL A 86 6.46 -0.81 -1.01
C VAL A 86 4.94 -0.76 -0.80
N LEU A 87 4.48 0.20 0.00
CA LEU A 87 3.08 0.38 0.38
C LEU A 87 2.46 1.61 -0.30
N PRO A 88 2.01 1.50 -1.56
CA PRO A 88 1.28 2.57 -2.23
C PRO A 88 -0.21 2.62 -1.83
N GLY A 89 -0.73 3.84 -1.62
CA GLY A 89 -2.14 4.08 -1.30
C GLY A 89 -2.69 5.34 -1.99
N TYR A 90 -3.94 5.30 -2.45
CA TYR A 90 -4.60 6.46 -3.09
C TYR A 90 -5.91 6.83 -2.38
N ILE A 91 -6.05 8.10 -1.97
CA ILE A 91 -7.22 8.67 -1.27
C ILE A 91 -7.57 7.83 -0.02
N GLN A 92 -8.63 7.02 -0.10
CA GLN A 92 -9.06 6.15 0.98
C GLN A 92 -8.02 5.05 1.25
N GLY A 93 -7.38 4.56 0.20
CA GLY A 93 -6.28 3.61 0.31
C GLY A 93 -5.07 4.18 1.04
N ALA A 94 -4.83 5.49 0.98
CA ALA A 94 -3.77 6.11 1.78
C ALA A 94 -4.05 6.00 3.29
N GLN A 95 -5.32 6.12 3.70
CA GLN A 95 -5.71 5.92 5.10
C GLN A 95 -5.59 4.45 5.54
N VAL A 96 -5.89 3.51 4.63
CA VAL A 96 -5.66 2.08 4.85
C VAL A 96 -4.18 1.82 5.11
N VAL A 97 -3.28 2.43 4.32
CA VAL A 97 -1.83 2.31 4.52
C VAL A 97 -1.41 2.86 5.90
N HIS A 98 -1.87 4.05 6.29
CA HIS A 98 -1.61 4.60 7.62
C HIS A 98 -2.00 3.63 8.74
N LYS A 99 -3.23 3.11 8.70
CA LYS A 99 -3.73 2.19 9.72
C LYS A 99 -3.03 0.83 9.69
N ALA A 100 -2.62 0.34 8.51
CA ALA A 100 -1.86 -0.89 8.39
C ALA A 100 -0.49 -0.76 9.07
N ILE A 101 0.19 0.37 8.88
CA ILE A 101 1.49 0.65 9.51
C ILE A 101 1.35 0.73 11.04
N ASP A 102 0.27 1.33 11.53
CA ASP A 102 -0.04 1.41 12.97
C ASP A 102 -0.27 0.01 13.62
N ARG A 103 -0.52 -1.03 12.80
CA ARG A 103 -0.73 -2.43 13.24
C ARG A 103 0.54 -3.29 13.21
N LEU A 104 1.58 -2.83 12.53
CA LEU A 104 2.83 -3.58 12.36
C LEU A 104 3.80 -3.30 13.51
N MET A 105 4.73 -4.24 13.76
CA MET A 105 5.75 -4.09 14.80
C MET A 105 7.14 -3.90 14.19
N GLY A 106 8.13 -3.52 15.01
CA GLY A 106 9.48 -3.16 14.55
C GLY A 106 10.16 -4.21 13.67
N GLY A 107 9.93 -5.51 13.91
CA GLY A 107 10.45 -6.58 13.07
C GLY A 107 9.82 -6.67 11.68
N ASP A 108 8.64 -6.10 11.47
CA ASP A 108 7.92 -6.10 10.20
C ASP A 108 8.33 -4.92 9.33
N TYR A 109 8.67 -3.80 9.97
CA TYR A 109 9.18 -2.59 9.33
C TYR A 109 10.47 -2.83 8.51
N ALA A 110 11.34 -3.75 8.93
CA ALA A 110 12.61 -4.03 8.26
C ALA A 110 12.48 -4.46 6.78
N ARG A 111 11.29 -4.90 6.35
CA ARG A 111 11.02 -5.28 4.95
C ARG A 111 10.35 -4.17 4.15
N ILE A 112 9.76 -3.17 4.80
CA ILE A 112 9.16 -2.03 4.13
C ILE A 112 10.30 -1.10 3.72
N ALA A 113 10.42 -0.85 2.42
CA ALA A 113 11.44 0.03 1.86
C ALA A 113 10.92 1.44 1.58
N ALA A 114 9.63 1.58 1.28
CA ALA A 114 9.02 2.88 1.00
C ALA A 114 7.50 2.85 1.21
N VAL A 115 6.95 4.04 1.52
CA VAL A 115 5.51 4.29 1.56
C VAL A 115 5.18 5.41 0.57
N VAL A 116 4.20 5.17 -0.30
CA VAL A 116 3.84 6.10 -1.38
C VAL A 116 2.37 6.46 -1.30
N LEU A 117 2.04 7.68 -0.87
CA LEU A 117 0.66 8.10 -0.66
C LEU A 117 0.25 9.14 -1.71
N PHE A 118 -0.82 8.86 -2.44
CA PHE A 118 -1.40 9.75 -3.45
C PHE A 118 -2.69 10.38 -2.90
N ARG A 119 -2.78 11.71 -2.93
CA ARG A 119 -3.92 12.48 -2.39
C ARG A 119 -4.31 12.02 -0.99
N ASP A 120 -3.32 11.96 -0.10
CA ASP A 120 -3.50 11.47 1.27
C ASP A 120 -4.38 12.41 2.10
N PRO A 121 -5.55 11.98 2.59
CA PRO A 121 -6.39 12.78 3.48
C PRO A 121 -5.71 13.11 4.82
N LYS A 122 -4.64 12.38 5.17
CA LYS A 122 -3.82 12.60 6.37
C LYS A 122 -2.46 13.24 6.02
N PHE A 123 -2.39 14.01 4.93
CA PHE A 123 -1.18 14.73 4.54
C PHE A 123 -0.58 15.51 5.72
N GLY A 124 0.73 15.35 5.94
CA GLY A 124 1.46 15.92 7.08
C GLY A 124 1.47 15.06 8.33
N LYS A 125 0.69 13.97 8.41
CA LYS A 125 0.82 12.97 9.48
C LYS A 125 2.15 12.23 9.28
N VAL A 126 3.00 12.31 10.31
CA VAL A 126 4.27 11.58 10.38
C VAL A 126 3.99 10.08 10.62
N LEU A 127 4.67 9.22 9.87
CA LEU A 127 4.63 7.77 10.12
C LEU A 127 5.45 7.41 11.37
N PRO A 128 5.19 6.28 12.03
CA PRO A 128 5.99 5.84 13.17
C PRO A 128 7.49 5.89 12.86
N GLY A 129 8.29 6.59 13.68
CA GLY A 129 9.71 6.78 13.42
C GLY A 129 10.50 5.48 13.34
N ALA A 130 10.05 4.44 14.04
CA ALA A 130 10.61 3.09 13.98
C ALA A 130 10.50 2.43 12.59
N LEU A 131 9.61 2.93 11.72
CA LEU A 131 9.51 2.48 10.34
C LEU A 131 10.79 2.84 9.56
N GLY A 132 11.40 4.00 9.82
CA GLY A 132 12.70 4.38 9.27
C GLY A 132 12.77 4.45 7.73
N VAL A 133 11.62 4.61 7.05
CA VAL A 133 11.53 4.65 5.58
C VAL A 133 11.24 6.05 5.06
N ASP A 134 11.59 6.26 3.79
CA ASP A 134 11.15 7.42 3.04
C ASP A 134 9.63 7.36 2.81
N LEU A 135 8.93 8.38 3.30
CA LEU A 135 7.52 8.66 2.99
C LEU A 135 7.49 9.60 1.78
N PHE A 136 6.97 9.10 0.66
CA PHE A 136 6.68 9.94 -0.51
C PHE A 136 5.19 10.22 -0.58
N THR A 137 4.81 11.50 -0.54
CA THR A 137 3.40 11.90 -0.66
C THR A 137 3.20 12.86 -1.82
N VAL A 138 2.25 12.52 -2.70
CA VAL A 138 1.87 13.34 -3.85
C VAL A 138 0.49 13.95 -3.59
N CYS A 139 0.45 15.23 -3.27
CA CYS A 139 -0.78 16.02 -3.17
C CYS A 139 -0.75 17.14 -4.21
N HIS A 140 -1.88 17.38 -4.88
CA HIS A 140 -1.99 18.48 -5.83
C HIS A 140 -2.27 19.79 -5.07
N ARG A 141 -1.76 20.92 -5.58
CA ARG A 141 -2.08 22.23 -5.00
C ARG A 141 -3.60 22.48 -5.12
N GLY A 142 -4.29 22.59 -3.99
CA GLY A 142 -5.74 22.83 -3.92
C GLY A 142 -6.60 21.62 -3.54
N GLY A 143 -6.01 20.49 -3.14
CA GLY A 143 -6.75 19.33 -2.62
C GLY A 143 -5.88 18.23 -2.02
#